data_AF-A0A7C3NWD4-F1
#
_entry.id   AF-A0A7C3NWD4-F1
#
_cell.length_a   1.000
_cell.length_b   1.000
_cell.length_c   1.000
_cell.angle_alpha   90.00
_cell.angle_beta   90.00
_cell.angle_gamma   90.00
#
_symmetry.space_group_name_H-M   'P 1'
#
loop_
_entity.id
_entity.type
_entity.pdbx_description
1 polymer ?
#
loop_
_entity_poly.entity_id
_entity_poly.type
_entity_poly.pdbx_seq_one_letter_code
_entity_poly.pdbx_strand_id
1 'polypeptide(L)' 'MTRPLVVGNWKMHGIRSECRDLARGVARGLKRKGRQIDVALAPPHTALETVKTVIAGSQIRLAAQDCHWEDRGAFTG' A
#
# COMPACT_ATOMS: atom_id res chain seq x y z
N MET A 1 -5.43 21.83 -11.68
CA MET A 1 -4.18 21.61 -10.91
C MET A 1 -4.00 20.13 -10.68
N THR A 2 -2.81 19.60 -10.91
CA THR A 2 -2.45 18.20 -10.62
C THR A 2 -2.33 17.99 -9.12
N ARG A 3 -2.88 16.89 -8.59
CA ARG A 3 -2.66 16.49 -7.19
C ARG A 3 -1.36 15.68 -7.10
N PRO A 4 -0.42 16.02 -6.21
CA PRO A 4 0.76 15.21 -5.98
C PRO A 4 0.39 13.82 -5.46
N LEU A 5 1.10 12.81 -5.96
CA LEU A 5 0.98 11.42 -5.51
C LEU A 5 2.31 10.97 -4.91
N VAL A 6 2.27 10.45 -3.68
CA VAL A 6 3.43 9.84 -3.01
C VAL A 6 3.16 8.34 -2.83
N VAL A 7 4.03 7.50 -3.39
CA VAL A 7 3.91 6.04 -3.31
C VAL A 7 5.09 5.45 -2.53
N GLY A 8 4.78 4.75 -1.45
CA GLY A 8 5.78 3.96 -0.71
C GLY A 8 5.93 2.58 -1.32
N ASN A 9 6.87 2.41 -2.25
CA ASN A 9 7.27 1.09 -2.75
C ASN A 9 8.23 0.42 -1.76
N TRP A 10 7.75 -0.62 -1.07
CA TRP A 10 8.54 -1.33 -0.06
C TRP A 10 9.47 -2.38 -0.65
N LYS A 11 9.41 -2.61 -1.98
CA LYS A 11 10.18 -3.66 -2.67
C LYS A 11 10.00 -5.00 -1.96
N MET A 12 11.04 -5.84 -1.95
CA MET A 12 11.04 -7.11 -1.23
C MET A 12 11.44 -6.93 0.26
N HIS A 13 10.79 -6.01 0.98
CA HIS A 13 11.03 -5.78 2.40
C HIS A 13 9.75 -5.89 3.24
N GLY A 14 9.89 -6.54 4.40
CA GLY A 14 8.86 -6.65 5.42
C GLY A 14 8.13 -7.99 5.40
N ILE A 15 8.08 -8.67 6.55
CA ILE A 15 7.08 -9.70 6.81
C ILE A 15 5.73 -9.06 7.18
N ARG A 16 4.65 -9.85 7.25
CA ARG A 16 3.28 -9.35 7.53
C ARG A 16 3.21 -8.47 8.78
N SER A 17 3.91 -8.83 9.86
CA SER A 17 3.92 -8.05 11.10
C SER A 17 4.60 -6.69 10.95
N GLU A 18 5.76 -6.63 10.31
CA GLU A 18 6.50 -5.39 10.07
C GLU A 18 5.71 -4.46 9.14
N CYS A 19 5.15 -5.01 8.07
CA CYS A 19 4.28 -4.30 7.13
C CYS A 19 3.07 -3.67 7.83
N ARG A 20 2.43 -4.42 8.73
CA ARG A 20 1.31 -3.94 9.54
C ARG A 20 1.70 -2.76 10.42
N ASP A 21 2.83 -2.87 11.11
CA ASP A 21 3.24 -1.84 12.07
C ASP A 21 3.71 -0.56 11.36
N LEU A 22 4.38 -0.70 10.21
CA LEU A 22 4.72 0.40 9.32
C LEU A 22 3.46 1.09 8.77
N ALA A 23 2.50 0.34 8.21
CA ALA A 23 1.25 0.89 7.69
C ALA A 23 0.45 1.64 8.78
N ARG A 24 0.39 1.10 10.00
CA ARG A 24 -0.22 1.79 11.15
C ARG A 24 0.48 3.09 11.48
N GLY A 25 1.81 3.11 11.45
CA GLY A 25 2.63 4.30 11.65
C GLY A 25 2.30 5.39 10.62
N VAL A 26 2.26 5.03 9.34
CA VAL A 26 1.90 5.93 8.24
C VAL A 26 0.47 6.47 8.42
N ALA A 27 -0.51 5.59 8.66
CA ALA A 27 -1.91 5.98 8.87
C ALA A 27 -2.08 6.97 10.03
N ARG A 28 -1.36 6.77 11.15
CA ARG A 28 -1.36 7.73 12.27
C ARG A 28 -0.75 9.07 11.86
N GLY A 29 0.38 9.07 11.17
CA GLY A 29 1.06 10.29 10.72
C GLY A 29 0.25 11.14 9.73
N LEU A 30 -0.66 10.50 8.99
CA LEU A 30 -1.51 11.15 7.99
C LEU A 30 -2.85 11.67 8.53
N LYS A 31 -3.16 11.53 9.83
CA LYS A 31 -4.43 12.01 10.41
C LYS A 31 -4.66 13.54 10.33
N ARG A 32 -3.67 14.33 9.93
CA ARG A 32 -3.81 15.78 9.76
C ARG A 32 -4.65 16.10 8.52
N LYS A 33 -5.80 16.75 8.74
CA LYS A 33 -6.72 17.23 7.69
C LYS A 33 -6.06 18.30 6.81
N GLY A 34 -6.52 18.43 5.56
CA GLY A 34 -6.16 19.54 4.66
C GLY A 34 -4.98 19.30 3.71
N ARG A 35 -4.41 18.08 3.67
CA ARG A 35 -3.34 17.76 2.72
C ARG A 35 -3.95 17.45 1.35
N GLN A 36 -3.63 18.26 0.34
CA GLN A 36 -4.00 18.01 -1.06
C GLN A 36 -3.02 17.04 -1.73
N ILE A 37 -2.71 15.91 -1.09
CA ILE A 37 -1.81 14.87 -1.63
C ILE A 37 -2.49 13.51 -1.56
N ASP A 38 -2.31 12.70 -2.60
CA ASP A 38 -2.69 11.30 -2.60
C ASP A 38 -1.50 10.46 -2.09
N VAL A 39 -1.79 9.43 -1.29
CA VAL A 39 -0.77 8.51 -0.75
C VAL A 39 -1.16 7.07 -1.05
N ALA A 40 -0.20 6.28 -1.52
CA ALA A 40 -0.36 4.84 -1.71
C ALA A 40 0.78 4.05 -1.07
N LEU A 41 0.48 2.83 -0.61
CA LEU A 41 1.48 1.88 -0.09
C LEU A 41 1.52 0.65 -0.99
N ALA A 42 2.73 0.25 -1.41
CA ALA A 42 2.99 -0.94 -2.21
C ALA A 42 3.87 -1.94 -1.44
N PRO A 43 3.27 -2.75 -0.53
CA PRO A 43 3.99 -3.82 0.18
C PRO A 43 4.32 -5.02 -0.74
N PRO A 44 5.16 -5.97 -0.29
CA PRO A 44 5.25 -7.29 -0.92
C PRO A 44 3.87 -7.96 -1.03
N HIS A 45 3.67 -8.77 -2.07
CA HIS A 45 2.38 -9.42 -2.36
C HIS A 45 1.80 -10.15 -1.14
N THR A 46 2.65 -10.88 -0.40
CA THR A 46 2.29 -11.67 0.78
C THR A 46 1.75 -10.85 1.96
N ALA A 47 1.89 -9.51 1.92
CA ALA A 47 1.43 -8.57 2.93
C ALA A 47 0.30 -7.63 2.45
N LEU A 48 -0.15 -7.73 1.19
CA LEU A 48 -1.20 -6.87 0.63
C LEU A 48 -2.47 -6.87 1.48
N GLU A 49 -2.99 -8.05 1.82
CA GLU A 49 -4.19 -8.20 2.65
C GLU A 49 -3.99 -7.57 4.04
N THR A 50 -2.83 -7.81 4.65
CA THR A 50 -2.52 -7.27 5.98
C THR A 50 -2.51 -5.74 5.97
N VAL A 51 -1.87 -5.13 4.97
CA VAL A 51 -1.84 -3.67 4.83
C VAL A 51 -3.22 -3.11 4.50
N LYS A 52 -3.99 -3.78 3.63
CA LYS A 52 -5.39 -3.41 3.30
C LYS A 52 -6.24 -3.25 4.55
N THR A 53 -6.19 -4.25 5.43
CA THR A 53 -6.95 -4.27 6.68
C THR A 53 -6.52 -3.15 7.61
N VAL A 54 -5.21 -2.87 7.69
CA VAL A 54 -4.66 -1.83 8.57
C VAL A 54 -5.06 -0.42 8.15
N ILE A 55 -5.06 -0.14 6.86
CA ILE A 55 -5.33 1.21 6.33
C ILE A 55 -6.83 1.46 6.12
N ALA A 56 -7.70 0.49 6.43
CA ALA A 56 -9.14 0.63 6.33
C ALA A 56 -9.62 1.86 7.12
N GLY A 57 -10.46 2.68 6.49
CA GLY A 57 -10.96 3.94 7.06
C GLY A 57 -9.98 5.12 6.97
N SER A 58 -8.77 4.93 6.44
CA SER A 58 -7.87 6.04 6.07
C SER A 58 -8.06 6.47 4.61
N GLN A 59 -7.45 7.58 4.21
CA GLN A 59 -7.38 8.01 2.81
C GLN A 59 -6.21 7.39 2.03
N ILE A 60 -5.48 6.44 2.64
CA ILE A 60 -4.34 5.77 2.00
C ILE A 60 -4.86 4.73 1.01
N ARG A 61 -4.31 4.74 -0.20
CA ARG A 61 -4.57 3.72 -1.22
C ARG A 61 -3.61 2.53 -1.07
N LEU A 62 -4.04 1.36 -1.51
CA LEU A 62 -3.19 0.17 -1.63
C LEU A 62 -2.75 0.01 -3.09
N ALA A 63 -1.51 -0.39 -3.31
CA ALA A 63 -0.98 -0.77 -4.61
C ALA A 63 -0.26 -2.13 -4.50
N ALA A 64 -0.24 -2.89 -5.59
CA ALA A 64 0.68 -4.01 -5.76
C ALA A 64 1.98 -3.52 -6.41
N GLN A 65 3.05 -4.31 -6.29
CA GLN A 65 4.33 -3.99 -6.94
C GLN A 65 4.42 -4.52 -8.37
N ASP A 66 3.59 -5.49 -8.72
CA ASP A 66 3.51 -6.11 -10.04
C ASP A 66 2.13 -6.73 -10.28
N CYS A 67 1.76 -6.91 -11.54
CA CYS A 67 0.58 -7.65 -11.97
C CYS A 67 0.81 -8.24 -13.37
N HIS A 68 0.46 -9.52 -13.52
CA HIS A 68 0.42 -10.16 -14.83
C HIS A 68 -0.72 -9.55 -15.68
N TRP A 69 -0.54 -9.50 -17.01
CA TRP A 69 -1.49 -8.85 -17.92
C TRP A 69 -2.74 -9.69 -18.22
N GLU A 70 -2.65 -11.01 -18.10
CA GLU A 70 -3.81 -11.92 -18.20
C GLU A 70 -4.48 -12.10 -16.83
N ASP A 71 -5.80 -12.17 -16.82
CA ASP A 71 -6.60 -12.42 -15.61
C ASP A 71 -6.38 -13.80 -14.99
N ARG A 72 -6.10 -14.83 -15.81
CA ARG A 72 -5.87 -16.23 -15.37
C ARG A 72 -5.18 -17.08 -16.44
N GLY A 73 -4.40 -18.08 -16.02
CA GLY A 73 -3.78 -19.06 -16.92
C GLY A 73 -2.67 -19.86 -16.25
N ALA A 74 -1.93 -20.65 -17.04
CA ALA A 74 -0.82 -21.47 -16.58
C ALA A 74 0.47 -20.66 -16.40
N PHE A 75 0.44 -19.71 -15.44
CA PHE A 75 1.55 -18.82 -15.11
C PHE A 75 2.02 -19.13 -13.71
N THR A 76 2.87 -20.16 -13.56
CA THR A 76 3.47 -20.46 -12.25
C THR A 76 4.19 -19.21 -11.74
N GLY A 77 3.64 -18.64 -10.66
CA GLY A 77 3.99 -17.33 -10.11
C GLY A 77 5.26 -17.28 -9.29
#